data_AF-A0A5B0FRN8-F1
#
_entry.id   AF-A0A5B0FRN8-F1
#
_cell.length_a   1.000
_cell.length_b   1.000
_cell.length_c   1.000
_cell.angle_alpha   90.00
_cell.angle_beta   90.00
_cell.angle_gamma   90.00
#
_symmetry.space_group_name_H-M   'P 1'
#
loop_
_entity.id
_entity.type
_entity.pdbx_description
1 polymer ?
#
loop_
_entity_poly.entity_id
_entity_poly.type
_entity_poly.pdbx_seq_one_letter_code
_entity_poly.pdbx_strand_id
1 'polypeptide(L)'
;MCGCFPKRYVIEPNGDVTNGEKPGYWILVDYQKNGKSLDPHKAEGKVLLEAQKFISEKDSLQEPLYEKGIPYFVFSFFNAALKKTDSIQAKLSDYRYDRKLERSQYWYRLNREFGFVVYLDVKLGKETETHRIELSNVMKSANYKPELDSLRYIYEPTAKFR
;
A
#
# COMPACT_ATOMS: atom_id res chain seq x y z
N MET A 1 15.75 39.97 16.65
CA MET A 1 15.38 39.24 15.42
C MET A 1 14.98 37.84 15.83
N CYS A 2 13.69 37.60 16.11
CA CYS A 2 13.19 36.27 16.42
C CYS A 2 12.97 35.51 15.12
N GLY A 3 13.77 34.47 14.89
CA GLY A 3 13.61 33.57 13.76
C GLY A 3 12.30 32.81 13.89
N CYS A 4 11.31 33.16 13.07
CA CYS A 4 10.21 32.27 12.75
C CYS A 4 10.81 31.08 11.99
N PHE A 5 11.09 29.98 12.70
CA PHE A 5 11.14 28.69 12.04
C PHE A 5 9.74 28.41 11.49
N PRO A 6 9.55 28.17 10.18
CA PRO A 6 8.27 27.68 9.71
C PRO A 6 8.00 26.39 10.49
N LYS A 7 6.82 26.27 11.13
CA LYS A 7 6.33 24.99 11.64
C LYS A 7 6.63 23.98 10.54
N ARG A 8 7.51 23.02 10.81
CA ARG A 8 7.68 21.86 9.95
C ARG A 8 6.27 21.30 9.83
N TYR A 9 5.63 21.52 8.69
CA TYR A 9 4.48 20.75 8.27
C TYR A 9 5.02 19.33 8.19
N VAL A 10 4.98 18.62 9.31
CA VAL A 10 5.04 17.17 9.30
C VAL A 10 3.73 16.80 8.63
N ILE A 11 3.76 16.72 7.31
CA ILE A 11 2.75 15.98 6.58
C ILE A 11 2.94 14.56 7.12
N GLU A 12 2.12 14.20 8.11
CA GLU A 12 1.93 12.83 8.54
C GLU A 12 1.76 11.97 7.29
N PRO A 13 2.19 10.71 7.30
CA PRO A 13 2.18 9.92 6.07
C PRO A 13 0.74 9.56 5.71
N ASN A 14 0.11 10.45 4.95
CA ASN A 14 -1.20 10.26 4.36
C ASN A 14 -1.02 9.40 3.11
N GLY A 15 -0.74 8.12 3.32
CA GLY A 15 -0.93 7.08 2.31
C GLY A 15 -2.38 6.61 2.30
N ASP A 16 -3.33 7.52 2.10
CA ASP A 16 -4.74 7.21 2.38
C ASP A 16 -5.30 6.22 1.35
N VAL A 17 -5.59 5.00 1.81
CA VAL A 17 -5.90 3.79 1.00
C VAL A 17 -7.37 3.70 0.57
N THR A 18 -8.09 4.80 0.72
CA THR A 18 -9.46 4.98 0.26
C THR A 18 -9.51 6.13 -0.74
N ASN A 19 -10.30 6.00 -1.81
CA ASN A 19 -10.63 7.14 -2.68
C ASN A 19 -11.74 7.98 -2.02
N GLY A 20 -11.44 8.59 -0.86
CA GLY A 20 -12.40 9.27 0.02
C GLY A 20 -13.30 8.33 0.85
N GLU A 21 -14.50 8.78 1.24
CA GLU A 21 -15.47 8.03 2.10
C GLU A 21 -16.11 6.79 1.45
N LYS A 22 -15.61 6.33 0.30
CA LYS A 22 -16.21 5.23 -0.45
C LYS A 22 -15.55 3.91 -0.01
N PRO A 23 -16.27 2.93 0.54
CA PRO A 23 -15.75 1.57 0.69
C PRO A 23 -15.49 0.96 -0.69
N GLY A 24 -14.46 0.13 -0.85
CA GLY A 24 -14.07 -0.41 -2.15
C GLY A 24 -13.10 -1.57 -2.11
N TYR A 25 -12.99 -2.25 -3.25
CA TYR A 25 -11.93 -3.21 -3.51
C TYR A 25 -11.00 -2.65 -4.58
N TRP A 26 -9.74 -2.99 -4.46
CA TRP A 26 -8.72 -2.79 -5.46
C TRP A 26 -8.70 -4.01 -6.37
N ILE A 27 -8.79 -3.80 -7.68
CA ILE A 27 -8.80 -4.86 -8.69
C ILE A 27 -7.41 -5.01 -9.28
N LEU A 28 -6.95 -6.25 -9.35
CA LEU A 28 -5.70 -6.59 -9.99
C LEU A 28 -5.81 -6.36 -11.50
N VAL A 29 -4.91 -5.54 -12.04
CA VAL A 29 -4.87 -5.19 -13.47
C VAL A 29 -3.57 -5.56 -14.16
N ASP A 30 -2.49 -5.78 -13.40
CA ASP A 30 -1.24 -6.31 -13.94
C ASP A 30 -0.68 -7.33 -12.96
N TYR A 31 -0.31 -8.49 -13.48
CA TYR A 31 0.35 -9.54 -12.74
C TYR A 31 1.67 -9.88 -13.43
N GLN A 32 2.78 -9.63 -12.75
CA GLN A 32 4.10 -10.00 -13.24
C GLN A 32 4.65 -11.17 -12.44
N LYS A 33 5.23 -12.15 -13.14
CA LYS A 33 5.93 -13.29 -12.55
C LYS A 33 7.23 -13.53 -13.31
N ASN A 34 8.36 -13.45 -12.60
CA ASN A 34 9.71 -13.54 -13.13
C ASN A 34 9.95 -12.56 -14.29
N GLY A 35 9.50 -11.30 -14.13
CA GLY A 35 9.61 -10.25 -15.15
C GLY A 35 8.71 -10.44 -16.38
N LYS A 36 7.79 -11.42 -16.38
CA LYS A 36 6.83 -11.64 -17.47
C LYS A 36 5.43 -11.27 -17.02
N SER A 37 4.72 -10.49 -17.83
CA SER A 37 3.30 -10.22 -17.63
C SER A 37 2.50 -11.51 -17.83
N LEU A 38 1.59 -11.75 -16.90
CA LEU A 38 0.63 -12.84 -16.87
C LEU A 38 -0.77 -12.23 -16.80
N ASP A 39 -1.75 -13.02 -17.23
CA ASP A 39 -3.15 -12.68 -17.07
C ASP A 39 -3.50 -12.50 -15.57
N PRO A 40 -4.02 -11.32 -15.15
CA PRO A 40 -4.46 -11.06 -13.78
C PRO A 40 -5.46 -12.09 -13.24
N HIS A 41 -6.31 -12.68 -14.08
CA HIS A 41 -7.27 -13.69 -13.65
C HIS A 41 -6.61 -15.01 -13.21
N LYS A 42 -5.35 -15.23 -13.59
CA LYS A 42 -4.54 -16.39 -13.16
C LYS A 42 -3.89 -16.19 -11.79
N ALA A 43 -3.98 -15.00 -11.19
CA ALA A 43 -3.53 -14.76 -9.82
C ALA A 43 -4.57 -15.27 -8.83
N GLU A 44 -4.70 -16.60 -8.73
CA GLU A 44 -5.68 -17.25 -7.87
C GLU A 44 -5.62 -16.71 -6.44
N GLY A 45 -6.77 -16.25 -5.96
CA GLY A 45 -6.91 -15.69 -4.62
C GLY A 45 -6.44 -14.25 -4.43
N LYS A 46 -5.87 -13.59 -5.44
CA LYS A 46 -5.33 -12.22 -5.30
C LYS A 46 -5.93 -11.21 -6.29
N VAL A 47 -7.08 -11.57 -6.88
CA VAL A 47 -7.78 -10.76 -7.89
C VAL A 47 -8.28 -9.44 -7.29
N LEU A 48 -8.71 -9.48 -6.03
CA LEU A 48 -9.22 -8.33 -5.30
C LEU A 48 -8.38 -8.07 -4.06
N LEU A 49 -8.29 -6.81 -3.66
CA LEU A 49 -7.52 -6.35 -2.51
C LEU A 49 -8.34 -5.34 -1.71
N GLU A 50 -8.41 -5.50 -0.41
CA GLU A 50 -8.89 -4.49 0.53
C GLU A 50 -7.70 -3.95 1.32
N ALA A 51 -7.63 -2.64 1.50
CA ALA A 51 -6.55 -2.00 2.26
C ALA A 51 -7.15 -1.17 3.39
N GLN A 52 -6.73 -1.47 4.62
CA GLN A 52 -7.30 -0.88 5.84
C GLN A 52 -6.20 -0.28 6.70
N LYS A 53 -6.40 0.97 7.14
CA LYS A 53 -5.50 1.68 8.05
C LYS A 53 -5.82 1.32 9.49
N PHE A 54 -4.79 1.01 10.26
CA PHE A 54 -4.87 0.80 11.70
C PHE A 54 -3.80 1.59 12.42
N ILE A 55 -4.00 1.79 13.72
CA ILE A 55 -3.01 2.36 14.64
C ILE A 55 -2.72 1.27 15.67
N SER A 56 -1.43 0.99 15.90
CA SER A 56 -1.06 -0.02 16.90
C SER A 56 -1.44 0.43 18.30
N GLU A 57 -2.23 -0.37 19.01
CA GLU A 57 -2.71 -0.03 20.37
C GLU A 57 -1.69 -0.37 21.46
N LYS A 58 -0.79 -1.31 21.18
CA LYS A 58 0.23 -1.83 22.09
C LYS A 58 1.49 -2.20 21.34
N ASP A 59 2.61 -2.24 22.03
CA ASP A 59 3.85 -2.71 21.43
C ASP A 59 3.72 -4.20 21.09
N SER A 60 4.01 -4.55 19.83
CA SER A 60 4.08 -5.94 19.42
C SER A 60 5.42 -6.56 19.86
N LEU A 61 5.35 -7.52 20.78
CA LEU A 61 6.52 -8.29 21.21
C LEU A 61 7.05 -9.21 20.09
N GLN A 62 6.18 -9.63 19.17
CA GLN A 62 6.52 -10.50 18.05
C GLN A 62 7.04 -9.72 16.85
N GLU A 63 6.53 -8.51 16.63
CA GLU A 63 6.89 -7.66 15.50
C GLU A 63 7.21 -6.24 15.98
N PRO A 64 8.40 -5.99 16.55
CA PRO A 64 8.66 -4.73 17.25
C PRO A 64 8.79 -3.51 16.33
N LEU A 65 8.52 -3.65 15.03
CA LEU A 65 8.28 -2.50 14.15
C LEU A 65 6.92 -1.84 14.43
N TYR A 66 5.96 -2.57 15.01
CA TYR A 66 4.62 -2.08 15.36
C TYR A 66 4.55 -1.67 16.83
N GLU A 67 5.27 -0.60 17.16
CA GLU A 67 5.19 0.09 18.45
C GLU A 67 3.84 0.80 18.59
N LYS A 68 3.42 1.03 19.84
CA LYS A 68 2.18 1.74 20.15
C LYS A 68 2.15 3.11 19.47
N GLY A 69 1.00 3.44 18.87
CA GLY A 69 0.76 4.71 18.17
C GLY A 69 1.28 4.74 16.73
N ILE A 70 1.99 3.71 16.28
CA ILE A 70 2.49 3.64 14.91
C ILE A 70 1.35 3.21 13.95
N PRO A 71 1.09 3.97 12.88
CA PRO A 71 0.13 3.56 11.86
C PRO A 71 0.69 2.42 10.99
N TYR A 72 -0.19 1.52 10.59
CA TYR A 72 0.12 0.44 9.66
C TYR A 72 -1.09 0.13 8.78
N PHE A 73 -0.83 -0.57 7.67
CA PHE A 73 -1.86 -1.07 6.78
C PHE A 73 -1.98 -2.58 6.88
N VAL A 74 -3.23 -3.06 6.82
CA VAL A 74 -3.54 -4.45 6.51
C VAL A 74 -4.05 -4.49 5.08
N PHE A 75 -3.38 -5.29 4.25
CA PHE A 75 -3.77 -5.58 2.88
C PHE A 75 -4.37 -6.99 2.84
N SER A 76 -5.68 -7.11 2.68
CA SER A 76 -6.40 -8.39 2.63
C SER A 76 -6.71 -8.75 1.18
N PHE A 77 -6.31 -9.95 0.75
CA PHE A 77 -6.53 -10.44 -0.61
C PHE A 77 -7.79 -11.30 -0.69
N PHE A 78 -8.48 -11.21 -1.82
CA PHE A 78 -9.69 -11.96 -2.09
C PHE A 78 -9.66 -12.56 -3.49
N ASN A 79 -10.33 -13.70 -3.64
CA ASN A 79 -10.62 -14.26 -4.96
C ASN A 79 -11.81 -13.52 -5.61
N ALA A 80 -12.14 -13.90 -6.85
CA ALA A 80 -13.27 -13.32 -7.59
C ALA A 80 -14.65 -13.58 -6.92
N ALA A 81 -14.73 -14.53 -5.99
CA ALA A 81 -15.94 -14.85 -5.22
C ALA A 81 -16.00 -14.11 -3.86
N LEU A 82 -15.19 -13.06 -3.67
CA LEU A 82 -15.10 -12.27 -2.44
C LEU A 82 -14.73 -13.09 -1.19
N LYS A 83 -14.11 -14.27 -1.36
CA LYS A 83 -13.54 -15.03 -0.25
C LYS A 83 -12.14 -14.52 0.05
N LYS A 84 -11.92 -14.07 1.29
CA LYS A 84 -10.58 -13.71 1.78
C LYS A 84 -9.64 -14.92 1.70
N THR A 85 -8.46 -14.72 1.14
CA THR A 85 -7.48 -15.80 0.90
C THR A 85 -6.20 -15.59 1.71
N ASP A 86 -5.80 -14.35 1.93
CA ASP A 86 -4.55 -13.99 2.60
C ASP A 86 -4.63 -12.55 3.15
N SER A 87 -3.71 -12.19 4.03
CA SER A 87 -3.51 -10.79 4.44
C SER A 87 -2.10 -10.53 4.92
N ILE A 88 -1.59 -9.33 4.61
CA ILE A 88 -0.27 -8.87 5.04
C ILE A 88 -0.37 -7.55 5.78
N GLN A 89 0.54 -7.35 6.75
CA GLN A 89 0.67 -6.09 7.49
C GLN A 89 1.91 -5.34 6.99
N ALA A 90 1.76 -4.04 6.75
CA ALA A 90 2.87 -3.20 6.28
C ALA A 90 2.95 -1.89 7.05
N LYS A 91 4.16 -1.52 7.46
CA LYS A 91 4.48 -0.23 8.08
C LYS A 91 5.17 0.68 7.07
N LEU A 92 4.85 1.97 7.12
CA LEU A 92 5.58 2.95 6.31
C LEU A 92 7.07 2.89 6.63
N SER A 93 7.88 2.79 5.58
CA SER A 93 9.33 2.79 5.71
C SER A 93 9.97 4.00 5.04
N ASP A 94 9.48 4.42 3.87
CA ASP A 94 10.03 5.59 3.17
C ASP A 94 8.96 6.26 2.29
N TYR A 95 9.21 7.48 1.87
CA TYR A 95 8.36 8.21 0.93
C TYR A 95 9.14 9.25 0.13
N ARG A 96 8.69 9.53 -1.10
CA ARG A 96 9.18 10.64 -1.91
C ARG A 96 8.03 11.40 -2.55
N TYR A 97 8.24 12.67 -2.81
CA TYR A 97 7.33 13.47 -3.62
C TYR A 97 7.92 13.67 -5.02
N ASP A 98 7.20 13.23 -6.05
CA ASP A 98 7.49 13.54 -7.43
C ASP A 98 6.83 14.87 -7.81
N ARG A 99 7.65 15.92 -7.92
CA ARG A 99 7.19 17.26 -8.29
C ARG A 99 6.66 17.34 -9.72
N LYS A 100 7.12 16.49 -10.63
CA LYS A 100 6.69 16.53 -12.04
C LYS A 100 5.29 15.94 -12.22
N LEU A 101 5.01 14.88 -11.46
CA LEU A 101 3.71 14.20 -11.48
C LEU A 101 2.72 14.74 -10.44
N GLU A 102 3.18 15.59 -9.53
CA GLU A 102 2.43 16.07 -8.36
C GLU A 102 1.89 14.91 -7.50
N ARG A 103 2.72 13.89 -7.30
CA ARG A 103 2.35 12.66 -6.60
C ARG A 103 3.34 12.30 -5.52
N SER A 104 2.82 11.84 -4.41
CA SER A 104 3.59 11.20 -3.35
C SER A 104 3.64 9.71 -3.56
N GLN A 105 4.82 9.16 -3.36
CA GLN A 105 5.11 7.75 -3.51
C GLN A 105 5.55 7.23 -2.15
N TYR A 106 4.81 6.28 -1.61
CA TYR A 106 5.03 5.72 -0.29
C TYR A 106 5.45 4.27 -0.40
N TRP A 107 6.46 3.88 0.35
CA TRP A 107 6.93 2.51 0.44
C TRP A 107 6.72 1.95 1.83
N TYR A 108 6.07 0.80 1.89
CA TYR A 108 5.77 0.08 3.11
C TYR A 108 6.56 -1.21 3.15
N ARG A 109 7.18 -1.45 4.29
CA ARG A 109 7.92 -2.66 4.61
C ARG A 109 6.96 -3.66 5.27
N LEU A 110 7.05 -4.93 4.90
CA LEU A 110 6.48 -6.00 5.73
C LEU A 110 7.42 -6.28 6.91
N ASN A 111 7.11 -7.29 7.71
CA ASN A 111 7.91 -7.69 8.87
C ASN A 111 9.44 -7.83 8.62
N ARG A 112 10.19 -7.86 9.74
CA ARG A 112 11.59 -7.41 9.94
C ARG A 112 12.67 -7.86 8.95
N GLU A 113 12.44 -8.82 8.08
CA GLU A 113 13.50 -9.45 7.28
C GLU A 113 13.58 -8.97 5.83
N PHE A 114 12.62 -8.19 5.36
CA PHE A 114 12.49 -7.93 3.92
C PHE A 114 12.41 -6.45 3.57
N GLY A 115 12.62 -6.13 2.30
CA GLY A 115 12.56 -4.76 1.79
C GLY A 115 11.16 -4.14 1.82
N PHE A 116 10.98 -3.11 0.98
CA PHE A 116 9.64 -2.59 0.68
C PHE A 116 8.85 -3.59 -0.15
N VAL A 117 7.58 -3.78 0.20
CA VAL A 117 6.70 -4.75 -0.47
C VAL A 117 5.44 -4.10 -0.99
N VAL A 118 4.95 -3.05 -0.33
CA VAL A 118 3.80 -2.30 -0.85
C VAL A 118 4.25 -0.91 -1.22
N TYR A 119 3.94 -0.55 -2.46
CA TYR A 119 4.16 0.78 -3.01
C TYR A 119 2.81 1.43 -3.28
N LEU A 120 2.61 2.65 -2.78
CA LEU A 120 1.44 3.47 -3.05
C LEU A 120 1.85 4.69 -3.87
N ASP A 121 1.19 4.93 -5.01
CA ASP A 121 1.26 6.19 -5.76
C ASP A 121 0.00 7.00 -5.46
N VAL A 122 0.18 8.17 -4.88
CA VAL A 122 -0.87 8.97 -4.25
C VAL A 122 -0.83 10.39 -4.78
N LYS A 123 -1.97 10.95 -5.16
CA LYS A 123 -2.11 12.37 -5.45
C LYS A 123 -2.55 13.09 -4.18
N LEU A 124 -1.74 14.06 -3.74
CA LEU A 124 -2.08 14.90 -2.60
C LEU A 124 -2.88 16.11 -3.09
N GLY A 125 -4.11 16.26 -2.59
CA GLY A 125 -5.00 17.38 -2.92
C GLY A 125 -5.85 17.78 -1.72
N LYS A 126 -7.02 18.39 -1.96
CA LYS A 126 -8.03 18.60 -0.91
C LYS A 126 -8.50 17.28 -0.32
N GLU A 127 -8.58 16.25 -1.16
CA GLU A 127 -8.74 14.86 -0.79
C GLU A 127 -7.48 14.11 -1.23
N THR A 128 -7.03 13.15 -0.42
CA THR A 128 -5.90 12.29 -0.76
C THR A 128 -6.45 11.13 -1.58
N GLU A 129 -5.91 10.93 -2.79
CA GLU A 129 -6.34 9.86 -3.70
C GLU A 129 -5.18 8.90 -3.96
N THR A 130 -5.31 7.64 -3.53
CA THR A 130 -4.40 6.59 -3.99
C THR A 130 -4.79 6.18 -5.40
N HIS A 131 -3.84 6.26 -6.34
CA HIS A 131 -4.05 5.88 -7.74
C HIS A 131 -3.61 4.45 -8.04
N ARG A 132 -2.59 3.97 -7.33
CA ARG A 132 -1.99 2.66 -7.59
C ARG A 132 -1.47 2.05 -6.31
N ILE A 133 -1.77 0.78 -6.13
CA ILE A 133 -1.11 -0.10 -5.16
C ILE A 133 -0.33 -1.14 -5.95
N GLU A 134 0.96 -1.27 -5.67
CA GLU A 134 1.79 -2.32 -6.25
C GLU A 134 2.44 -3.13 -5.13
N LEU A 135 2.32 -4.46 -5.24
CA LEU A 135 2.90 -5.40 -4.30
C LEU A 135 3.99 -6.22 -4.98
N SER A 136 5.18 -6.31 -4.38
CA SER A 136 6.31 -7.04 -4.96
C SER A 136 6.77 -8.21 -4.09
N ASN A 137 7.29 -9.27 -4.72
CA ASN A 137 7.72 -10.48 -4.02
C ASN A 137 8.92 -10.24 -3.10
N VAL A 138 8.66 -10.54 -1.84
CA VAL A 138 9.43 -10.32 -0.62
C VAL A 138 10.74 -11.12 -0.57
N MET A 139 10.78 -12.32 -1.15
CA MET A 139 11.93 -13.24 -1.02
C MET A 139 13.07 -12.99 -2.00
N LYS A 140 12.92 -12.07 -2.96
CA LYS A 140 13.87 -11.88 -4.06
C LYS A 140 14.70 -10.59 -3.97
N SER A 141 14.33 -9.63 -3.12
CA SER A 141 15.13 -8.41 -2.92
C SER A 141 14.76 -7.63 -1.65
N ALA A 142 15.75 -6.91 -1.10
CA ALA A 142 15.57 -5.94 -0.02
C ALA A 142 15.10 -4.55 -0.52
N ASN A 143 14.95 -4.35 -1.83
CA ASN A 143 14.46 -3.12 -2.44
C ASN A 143 13.39 -3.45 -3.49
N TYR A 144 12.44 -2.53 -3.68
CA TYR A 144 11.50 -2.62 -4.79
C TYR A 144 12.27 -2.61 -6.12
N LYS A 145 11.97 -3.59 -6.97
CA LYS A 145 12.56 -3.78 -8.29
C LYS A 145 11.42 -4.10 -9.27
N PRO A 146 11.23 -3.29 -10.32
CA PRO A 146 10.17 -3.52 -11.32
C PRO A 146 10.18 -4.93 -11.93
N GLU A 147 11.33 -5.58 -11.96
CA GLU A 147 11.54 -6.92 -12.55
C GLU A 147 11.17 -8.09 -11.62
N LEU A 148 10.79 -7.84 -10.36
CA LEU A 148 10.33 -8.88 -9.44
C LEU A 148 8.89 -9.29 -9.76
N ASP A 149 8.45 -10.44 -9.21
CA ASP A 149 7.02 -10.79 -9.30
C ASP A 149 6.22 -9.68 -8.61
N SER A 150 5.27 -9.07 -9.33
CA SER A 150 4.47 -7.97 -8.80
C SER A 150 2.99 -8.11 -9.11
N LEU A 151 2.18 -7.51 -8.26
CA LEU A 151 0.72 -7.43 -8.39
C LEU A 151 0.35 -5.95 -8.34
N ARG A 152 -0.21 -5.43 -9.42
CA ARG A 152 -0.64 -4.03 -9.51
C ARG A 152 -2.14 -3.93 -9.51
N TYR A 153 -2.64 -3.05 -8.66
CA TYR A 153 -4.06 -2.83 -8.47
C TYR A 153 -4.47 -1.40 -8.80
N ILE A 154 -5.71 -1.27 -9.28
CA ILE A 154 -6.44 0.00 -9.39
C ILE A 154 -7.70 -0.08 -8.52
N TYR A 155 -8.21 1.08 -8.11
CA TYR A 155 -9.37 1.13 -7.23
C TYR A 155 -10.69 0.97 -7.99
N GLU A 156 -11.59 0.09 -7.52
CA GLU A 156 -12.99 0.07 -7.94
C GLU A 156 -13.96 0.23 -6.73
N PRO A 157 -14.84 1.25 -6.72
CA PRO A 157 -15.80 1.44 -5.65
C PRO A 157 -16.76 0.24 -5.48
N THR A 158 -16.99 -0.19 -4.23
CA THR A 158 -17.82 -1.38 -3.93
C THR A 158 -19.29 -1.24 -4.32
N ALA A 159 -19.80 -0.02 -4.55
CA ALA A 159 -21.18 0.21 -4.99
C ALA A 159 -21.54 -0.51 -6.31
N LYS A 160 -20.55 -0.94 -7.09
CA LYS A 160 -20.73 -1.72 -8.33
C LYS A 160 -20.86 -3.24 -8.12
N PHE A 161 -20.57 -3.73 -6.93
CA PHE A 161 -20.56 -5.16 -6.59
C PHE A 161 -21.76 -5.58 -5.72
N ARG A 162 -22.74 -4.68 -5.51
CA ARG A 162 -23.98 -4.93 -4.76
C ARG A 162 -25.18 -5.00 -5.70
#